data_AF-A0AAJ5F0B4-F1
#
_entry.id   AF-A0AAJ5F0B4-F1
#
_cell.length_a   1.000
_cell.length_b   1.000
_cell.length_c   1.000
_cell.angle_alpha   90.00
_cell.angle_beta   90.00
_cell.angle_gamma   90.00
#
_symmetry.space_group_name_H-M   'P 1'
#
loop_
_entity.id
_entity.type
_entity.pdbx_description
1 polymer ?
#
loop_
_entity_poly.entity_id
_entity_poly.type
_entity_poly.pdbx_seq_one_letter_code
_entity_poly.pdbx_strand_id
1 'polypeptide(L)'
;MLNIRAGQTAAFEAAFAQAQRIISGMPGYIRHELQKCLEDDHRYALLVWWETLEAHTVGFRGSPEYQEWRALLHHFYDPFPTVEHFVPSLP
;
A
#
# COMPACT_ATOMS: atom_id res chain seq x y z
N MET A 1 -7.80 2.26 0.35
CA MET A 1 -7.62 3.35 1.34
C MET A 1 -7.03 2.78 2.61
N LEU A 2 -6.11 3.48 3.26
CA LEU A 2 -5.51 3.08 4.52
C LEU A 2 -6.01 4.01 5.64
N ASN A 3 -6.60 3.44 6.68
CA ASN A 3 -6.98 4.19 7.89
C ASN A 3 -5.96 3.83 8.97
N ILE A 4 -5.20 4.81 9.41
CA ILE A 4 -4.11 4.65 10.37
C ILE A 4 -4.64 4.93 11.77
N ARG A 5 -4.27 4.09 12.74
CA ARG A 5 -4.63 4.29 14.15
C ARG A 5 -4.19 5.65 14.65
N ALA A 6 -5.00 6.23 15.54
CA ALA A 6 -4.76 7.54 16.13
C ALA A 6 -3.34 7.67 16.71
N GLY A 7 -2.64 8.74 16.33
CA GLY A 7 -1.28 9.03 16.80
C GLY A 7 -0.17 8.14 16.22
N GLN A 8 -0.46 7.27 15.24
CA GLN A 8 0.55 6.40 14.62
C GLN A 8 1.01 6.85 13.23
N THR A 9 0.50 7.96 12.71
CA THR A 9 0.74 8.43 11.34
C THR A 9 2.22 8.65 11.01
N ALA A 10 2.98 9.30 11.91
CA ALA A 10 4.42 9.49 11.72
C ALA A 10 5.22 8.16 11.71
N ALA A 11 4.84 7.21 12.58
CA ALA A 11 5.47 5.90 12.62
C ALA A 11 5.12 5.07 11.37
N PHE A 12 3.87 5.17 10.90
CA PHE A 12 3.43 4.58 9.64
C PHE A 12 4.22 5.15 8.45
N GLU A 13 4.38 6.47 8.35
CA GLU A 13 5.16 7.10 7.26
C GLU A 13 6.62 6.63 7.26
N ALA A 14 7.25 6.52 8.44
CA ALA A 14 8.60 6.00 8.57
C ALA A 14 8.71 4.51 8.18
N ALA A 15 7.74 3.69 8.59
CA ALA A 15 7.67 2.28 8.21
C ALA A 15 7.40 2.10 6.71
N PHE A 16 6.51 2.92 6.15
CA PHE A 16 6.22 2.93 4.71
C PHE A 16 7.45 3.33 3.90
N ALA A 17 8.26 4.28 4.39
CA ALA A 17 9.50 4.65 3.73
C ALA A 17 10.49 3.47 3.59
N GLN A 18 10.38 2.47 4.44
CA GLN A 18 11.13 1.21 4.34
C GLN A 18 10.41 0.20 3.44
N ALA A 19 9.12 -0.05 3.72
CA ALA A 19 8.31 -1.02 3.01
C ALA A 19 8.14 -0.71 1.51
N GLN A 20 8.18 0.56 1.11
CA GLN A 20 8.06 0.95 -0.30
C GLN A 20 9.14 0.34 -1.19
N ARG A 21 10.32 0.02 -0.63
CA ARG A 21 11.40 -0.66 -1.37
C ARG A 21 11.06 -2.10 -1.71
N ILE A 22 10.26 -2.75 -0.87
CA ILE A 22 9.78 -4.12 -1.06
C ILE A 22 8.84 -4.15 -2.27
N ILE A 23 7.78 -3.35 -2.23
CA ILE A 23 6.78 -3.35 -3.30
C ILE A 23 7.38 -2.85 -4.63
N SER A 24 8.33 -1.91 -4.59
CA SER A 24 9.01 -1.43 -5.81
C SER A 24 9.96 -2.45 -6.44
N GLY A 25 10.39 -3.46 -5.69
CA GLY A 25 11.25 -4.53 -6.18
C GLY A 25 10.48 -5.70 -6.81
N MET A 26 9.14 -5.69 -6.73
CA MET A 26 8.34 -6.83 -7.19
C MET A 26 8.23 -6.88 -8.72
N PRO A 27 8.27 -8.09 -9.32
CA PRO A 27 7.97 -8.25 -10.75
C PRO A 27 6.60 -7.66 -11.12
N GLY A 28 6.53 -6.90 -12.21
CA GLY A 28 5.32 -6.25 -12.70
C GLY A 28 4.91 -4.98 -11.95
N TYR A 29 5.72 -4.49 -10.99
CA TYR A 29 5.54 -3.17 -10.38
C TYR A 29 5.90 -2.06 -11.40
N ILE A 30 5.07 -1.02 -11.48
CA ILE A 30 5.31 0.16 -12.32
C ILE A 30 5.68 1.37 -11.47
N ARG A 31 4.80 1.76 -10.55
CA ARG A 31 4.99 2.90 -9.64
C ARG A 31 4.01 2.83 -8.48
N HIS A 32 4.24 3.62 -7.43
CA HIS A 32 3.24 3.87 -6.39
C HIS A 32 3.22 5.34 -5.98
N GLU A 33 2.12 5.73 -5.34
CA GLU A 33 1.97 7.00 -4.65
C GLU A 33 1.32 6.74 -3.28
N LEU A 34 1.79 7.45 -2.26
CA LEU A 34 1.14 7.53 -0.96
C LEU A 34 0.64 8.96 -0.75
N GLN A 35 -0.67 9.16 -0.86
CA GLN A 35 -1.32 10.45 -0.69
C GLN A 35 -1.95 10.54 0.69
N LYS A 36 -1.71 11.66 1.40
CA LYS A 36 -2.36 11.95 2.68
C LYS A 36 -3.66 12.71 2.44
N CYS A 37 -4.74 12.34 3.11
CA CYS A 37 -6.02 13.04 3.04
C CYS A 37 -5.89 14.40 3.74
N LEU A 38 -6.52 15.43 3.17
CA LEU A 38 -6.50 16.79 3.72
C LEU A 38 -7.54 16.97 4.82
N GLU A 39 -8.66 16.26 4.73
CA GLU A 39 -9.79 16.32 5.65
C GLU A 39 -9.62 15.42 6.88
N ASP A 40 -8.78 14.39 6.76
CA ASP A 40 -8.51 13.39 7.81
C ASP A 40 -7.03 13.03 7.82
N ASP A 41 -6.29 13.50 8.83
CA ASP A 41 -4.84 13.32 8.94
C ASP A 41 -4.41 11.89 9.25
N HIS A 42 -5.36 10.99 9.52
CA HIS A 42 -5.16 9.56 9.75
C HIS A 42 -5.47 8.71 8.51
N ARG A 43 -5.90 9.33 7.41
CA ARG A 43 -6.33 8.61 6.21
C ARG A 43 -5.37 8.83 5.05
N TYR A 44 -5.02 7.74 4.37
CA TYR A 44 -4.12 7.75 3.23
C TYR A 44 -4.72 6.98 2.04
N ALA A 45 -4.40 7.44 0.83
CA ALA A 45 -4.58 6.66 -0.39
C ALA A 45 -3.21 6.11 -0.83
N LEU A 46 -3.07 4.78 -0.78
CA LEU A 46 -1.96 4.09 -1.43
C LEU A 46 -2.43 3.63 -2.81
N LEU A 47 -1.87 4.25 -3.84
CA LEU A 47 -2.11 3.90 -5.23
C LEU A 47 -0.89 3.14 -5.74
N VAL A 48 -1.10 1.96 -6.33
CA VAL A 48 -0.02 1.14 -6.89
C VAL A 48 -0.41 0.71 -8.29
N TRP A 49 0.46 1.00 -9.25
CA TRP A 49 0.29 0.60 -10.64
C TRP A 49 1.08 -0.68 -10.86
N TRP A 50 0.38 -1.67 -11.37
CA TRP A 50 0.90 -2.98 -11.73
C TRP A 50 0.66 -3.21 -13.21
N GLU A 51 1.54 -3.98 -13.85
CA GLU A 51 1.35 -4.40 -15.25
C GLU A 51 0.10 -5.26 -15.41
N THR A 52 -0.21 -6.10 -14.42
CA THR A 52 -1.36 -7.00 -14.42
C THR A 52 -1.97 -7.10 -13.02
N LEU A 53 -3.23 -7.56 -12.95
CA LEU A 53 -3.89 -7.85 -11.68
C LEU A 53 -3.11 -8.93 -10.91
N GLU A 54 -2.64 -9.95 -11.62
CA GLU A 54 -1.94 -11.12 -11.10
C GLU A 54 -0.56 -10.77 -10.53
N ALA A 55 0.15 -9.79 -11.11
CA ALA A 55 1.41 -9.29 -10.56
C ALA A 55 1.22 -8.82 -9.10
N HIS A 56 0.09 -8.21 -8.80
CA HIS A 56 -0.29 -7.88 -7.42
C HIS A 56 -0.85 -9.09 -6.67
N THR A 57 -1.96 -9.68 -7.13
CA THR A 57 -2.79 -10.61 -6.33
C THR A 57 -2.19 -12.00 -6.17
N VAL A 58 -1.35 -12.42 -7.12
CA VAL A 58 -0.64 -13.72 -7.08
C VAL A 58 0.83 -13.48 -6.79
N GLY A 59 1.49 -12.62 -7.57
CA GLY A 59 2.91 -12.32 -7.43
C GLY A 59 3.23 -11.72 -6.08
N PHE A 60 2.90 -10.45 -5.86
CA PHE A 60 3.21 -9.77 -4.61
C PHE A 60 2.51 -10.42 -3.41
N ARG A 61 1.19 -10.57 -3.41
CA ARG A 61 0.45 -11.10 -2.25
C ARG A 61 0.82 -12.55 -1.89
N GLY A 62 1.29 -13.36 -2.84
CA GLY A 62 1.74 -14.73 -2.60
C GLY A 62 3.22 -14.85 -2.23
N SER A 63 3.98 -13.75 -2.29
CA SER A 63 5.43 -13.75 -2.09
C SER A 63 5.86 -13.80 -0.61
N PRO A 64 7.09 -14.27 -0.31
CA PRO A 64 7.73 -14.08 0.99
C PRO A 64 7.84 -12.60 1.39
N GLU A 65 8.16 -11.72 0.44
CA GLU A 65 8.29 -10.28 0.59
C GLU A 65 7.01 -9.64 1.15
N TYR A 66 5.84 -10.16 0.78
CA TYR A 66 4.59 -9.70 1.35
C TYR A 66 4.49 -9.98 2.86
N GLN A 67 5.11 -11.03 3.40
CA GLN A 67 5.11 -11.24 4.85
C GLN A 67 5.89 -10.15 5.59
N GLU A 68 7.00 -9.68 5.01
CA GLU A 68 7.76 -8.54 5.53
C GLU A 68 6.94 -7.25 5.44
N TRP A 69 6.31 -6.99 4.28
CA TRP A 69 5.38 -5.87 4.12
C TRP A 69 4.27 -5.88 5.18
N ARG A 70 3.66 -7.05 5.44
CA ARG A 70 2.62 -7.21 6.45
C ARG A 70 3.14 -6.88 7.85
N ALA A 71 4.31 -7.42 8.22
CA ALA A 71 4.92 -7.19 9.52
C ALA A 71 5.19 -5.70 9.75
N LEU A 72 5.71 -5.02 8.72
CA LEU A 72 6.00 -3.59 8.77
C LEU A 72 4.74 -2.72 8.89
N LEU A 73 3.64 -3.07 8.21
CA LEU A 73 2.55 -2.11 8.01
C LEU A 73 1.19 -2.48 8.60
N HIS A 74 0.85 -3.77 8.70
CA HIS A 74 -0.54 -4.16 9.00
C HIS A 74 -1.04 -3.72 10.38
N HIS A 75 -0.14 -3.57 11.35
CA HIS A 75 -0.49 -3.20 12.72
C HIS A 75 -0.89 -1.73 12.87
N PHE A 76 -0.64 -0.89 11.85
CA PHE A 76 -1.10 0.50 11.82
C PHE A 76 -2.57 0.64 11.41
N TYR A 77 -3.16 -0.38 10.79
CA TYR A 77 -4.48 -0.26 10.17
C TYR A 77 -5.62 -0.49 11.16
N ASP A 78 -6.62 0.40 11.13
CA ASP A 78 -7.89 0.20 11.80
C ASP A 78 -9.01 1.05 11.13
N PRO A 79 -9.98 0.44 10.43
CA PRO A 79 -10.11 -0.99 10.12
C PRO A 79 -9.06 -1.47 9.12
N PHE A 80 -8.98 -2.79 8.92
CA PHE A 80 -8.16 -3.37 7.86
C PHE A 80 -8.63 -2.88 6.47
N PRO A 81 -7.72 -2.49 5.56
CA PRO A 81 -8.10 -1.84 4.31
C PRO A 81 -8.78 -2.80 3.33
N THR A 82 -9.86 -2.34 2.72
CA THR A 82 -10.35 -2.92 1.45
C THR A 82 -9.40 -2.53 0.33
N VAL A 83 -9.05 -3.51 -0.51
CA VAL A 83 -8.18 -3.32 -1.66
C VAL A 83 -8.98 -3.60 -2.93
N GLU A 84 -8.93 -2.64 -3.85
CA GLU A 84 -9.66 -2.64 -5.11
C GLU A 84 -8.68 -2.28 -6.24
N HIS A 85 -9.05 -2.64 -7.47
CA HIS A 85 -8.22 -2.45 -8.65
C HIS A 85 -9.04 -1.73 -9.71
N PHE A 86 -8.44 -0.71 -10.31
CA PHE A 86 -9.11 0.17 -11.25
C PHE A 86 -8.30 0.25 -12.53
N VAL A 87 -8.98 0.51 -13.64
CA VAL A 87 -8.38 0.85 -14.92
C VAL A 87 -8.83 2.25 -15.31
N PRO A 88 -8.05 2.99 -16.12
CA PRO A 88 -8.52 4.24 -16.70
C PRO A 88 -9.85 3.99 -17.44
N SER A 89 -10.89 4.74 -17.07
CA SER A 89 -12.19 4.71 -17.75
C SER A 89 -12.24 5.67 -18.95
N LEU A 90 -11.23 6.53 -19.07
CA LEU A 90 -11.04 7.53 -20.11
C LEU A 90 -9.58 7.46 -20.59
N PRO A 91 -9.34 7.84 -21.86
CA PRO A 91 -8.00 7.83 -22.45
C PRO A 91 -7.03 8.79 -21.76
#